data_AF-A0A959PD22-F1
#
_entry.id   AF-A0A959PD22-F1
#
_cell.length_a   1.000
_cell.length_b   1.000
_cell.length_c   1.000
_cell.angle_alpha   90.00
_cell.angle_beta   90.00
_cell.angle_gamma   90.00
#
_symmetry.space_group_name_H-M   'P 1'
#
loop_
_entity.id
_entity.type
_entity.pdbx_description
1 polymer ?
#
loop_
_entity_poly.entity_id
_entity_poly.type
_entity_poly.pdbx_seq_one_letter_code
_entity_poly.pdbx_strand_id
1 'polypeptide(L)' 'MLKEFKAFINKGNVLDMAVGLITATYFGAMIKSLVDDIIMPPISQLLGGVDFSELKLTLQEASVAEDGAEVAA' A
#
# COMPACT_ATOMS: atom_id res chain seq x y z
N MET A 1 29.64 10.94 -21.03
CA MET A 1 28.37 10.58 -20.33
C MET A 1 28.58 9.89 -18.97
N LEU A 2 29.28 8.75 -18.89
CA LEU A 2 29.43 8.01 -17.63
C LEU A 2 30.25 8.76 -16.55
N LYS A 3 31.23 9.58 -16.97
CA LYS A 3 32.03 10.40 -16.05
C LYS A 3 31.21 11.55 -15.47
N GLU A 4 30.39 12.20 -16.29
CA GLU A 4 29.48 13.28 -15.89
C GLU A 4 28.34 12.74 -15.03
N PHE A 5 27.82 11.55 -15.34
CA PHE A 5 26.85 10.87 -14.48
C PHE A 5 27.46 10.56 -13.11
N LYS A 6 28.67 9.97 -13.06
CA LYS A 6 29.36 9.73 -11.79
C LYS A 6 29.57 11.02 -10.99
N ALA A 7 29.94 12.12 -11.65
CA ALA A 7 30.07 13.43 -11.02
C ALA A 7 28.72 13.98 -10.51
N PHE A 8 27.62 13.69 -11.19
CA PHE A 8 26.26 14.08 -10.81
C PHE A 8 25.76 13.34 -9.56
N ILE A 9 25.89 12.01 -9.51
CA ILE A 9 25.52 11.22 -8.31
C ILE A 9 26.48 11.45 -7.13
N ASN A 10 27.73 11.82 -7.39
CA ASN A 10 28.66 12.23 -6.33
C ASN A 10 28.30 13.58 -5.69
N LYS A 11 27.34 14.33 -6.24
CA LYS A 11 26.75 15.46 -5.51
C LYS A 11 25.91 14.87 -4.38
N GLY A 12 26.38 15.02 -3.13
CA GLY A 12 25.72 14.48 -1.94
C GLY A 12 24.21 14.77 -1.88
N ASN A 13 23.80 16.00 -2.22
CA ASN A 13 22.38 16.38 -2.26
C ASN A 13 21.50 15.52 -3.20
N VAL A 14 22.05 14.97 -4.28
CA VAL A 14 21.29 14.11 -5.22
C VAL A 14 21.22 12.68 -4.69
N LEU A 15 22.32 12.18 -4.13
CA LEU A 15 22.39 10.83 -3.58
C LEU A 15 21.47 10.69 -2.36
N ASP A 16 21.51 11.66 -1.45
CA ASP A 16 20.71 11.66 -0.22
C ASP A 16 19.21 11.77 -0.53
N MET A 17 18.84 12.57 -1.53
CA MET A 17 17.47 12.67 -2.02
C MET A 17 16.98 11.34 -2.63
N ALA A 18 17.82 10.68 -3.43
CA ALA A 18 17.48 9.39 -4.04
C ALA A 18 17.29 8.29 -2.98
N VAL A 19 18.20 8.22 -2.00
CA VAL A 19 18.11 7.25 -0.89
C VAL A 19 16.87 7.51 -0.04
N GLY A 20 16.54 8.77 0.24
CA GLY A 20 15.33 9.15 0.97
C GLY A 20 14.04 8.70 0.27
N LEU A 21 13.93 8.92 -1.05
CA LEU A 21 12.76 8.51 -1.83
C LEU A 21 12.60 6.99 -1.92
N ILE A 22 13.70 6.27 -2.16
CA ILE A 22 13.70 4.80 -2.20
C ILE A 22 13.27 4.25 -0.85
N THR A 23 13.84 4.76 0.25
CA THR A 23 13.45 4.31 1.58
C THR A 23 11.97 4.60 1.86
N ALA A 24 11.48 5.79 1.54
CA ALA A 24 10.08 6.15 1.74
C ALA A 24 9.11 5.27 0.94
N THR A 25 9.44 4.93 -0.31
CA THR A 25 8.57 4.13 -1.19
C THR A 25 8.48 2.67 -0.77
N TYR A 26 9.57 2.06 -0.31
CA TYR A 26 9.59 0.65 0.10
C TYR A 26 9.23 0.43 1.56
N PHE A 27 9.46 1.40 2.45
CA PHE A 27 9.19 1.26 3.88
C PHE A 27 7.70 1.02 4.17
N GLY A 28 6.79 1.65 3.41
CA GLY A 28 5.35 1.43 3.56
C GLY A 28 4.94 -0.03 3.31
N ALA A 29 5.48 -0.67 2.27
CA ALA A 29 5.19 -2.07 1.96
C ALA A 29 5.74 -3.02 3.03
N MET A 30 6.92 -2.72 3.58
CA MET A 30 7.52 -3.50 4.67
C MET A 30 6.67 -3.43 5.95
N ILE A 31 6.25 -2.22 6.34
CA ILE A 31 5.37 -2.05 7.51
C ILE A 31 4.01 -2.69 7.26
N LYS A 32 3.47 -2.60 6.04
CA LYS A 32 2.20 -3.24 5.70
C LYS A 32 2.26 -4.76 5.89
N SER A 33 3.25 -5.44 5.31
CA SER A 33 3.40 -6.89 5.51
C SER A 33 3.63 -7.23 6.99
N LEU A 34 4.40 -6.43 7.73
CA LEU A 34 4.54 -6.64 9.18
C LEU A 34 3.19 -6.54 9.92
N VAL A 35 2.38 -5.54 9.59
CA VAL A 35 1.07 -5.36 10.22
C VAL A 35 0.13 -6.50 9.81
N ASP A 36 0.07 -6.81 8.52
CA ASP A 36 -0.85 -7.79 7.96
C ASP A 36 -0.50 -9.22 8.41
N ASP A 37 0.78 -9.58 8.43
CA ASP A 37 1.22 -10.96 8.65
C ASP A 37 1.52 -11.28 10.13
N ILE A 38 1.88 -10.28 10.94
CA ILE A 38 2.29 -10.49 12.35
C ILE A 38 1.32 -9.87 13.35
N ILE A 39 0.81 -8.66 13.09
CA ILE A 39 0.01 -7.92 14.07
C ILE A 39 -1.49 -8.22 13.91
N MET A 40 -2.00 -8.33 12.69
CA MET A 40 -3.41 -8.60 12.45
C MET A 40 -3.88 -10.00 12.89
N PRO A 41 -3.13 -11.10 12.79
CA PRO A 41 -3.64 -12.41 13.20
C PRO A 41 -4.00 -12.49 14.70
N PRO A 42 -3.18 -11.98 15.63
CA PRO A 42 -3.57 -11.90 17.04
C PRO A 42 -4.72 -10.92 17.32
N ILE A 43 -4.74 -9.77 16.63
CA ILE A 43 -5.78 -8.74 16.84
C ILE A 43 -7.14 -9.21 16.28
N SER A 44 -7.14 -9.84 15.10
CA SER A 44 -8.35 -10.41 14.48
C SER A 44 -8.93 -11.54 15.32
N GLN A 45 -8.10 -12.40 15.92
CA GLN A 45 -8.55 -13.42 16.86
C GLN A 45 -9.16 -12.82 18.14
N LEU A 46 -8.59 -11.73 18.67
CA LEU A 46 -9.11 -11.06 19.87
C LEU A 46 -10.43 -10.31 19.62
N LEU A 47 -10.61 -9.73 18.43
CA LEU A 47 -11.81 -8.99 18.02
C LEU A 47 -12.93 -9.88 17.46
N GLY A 48 -12.81 -11.21 17.55
CA GLY A 48 -13.88 -12.16 17.21
C GLY A 48 -13.72 -12.91 15.88
N GLY A 49 -12.48 -13.09 15.40
CA GLY A 49 -12.18 -13.84 14.16
C GLY A 49 -12.48 -13.05 12.89
N VAL A 50 -12.48 -11.72 12.99
CA VAL A 50 -12.85 -10.86 11.89
C VAL A 50 -11.60 -10.49 11.11
N ASP A 51 -11.44 -11.12 9.96
CA ASP A 51 -10.35 -10.81 9.03
C ASP A 51 -10.72 -9.54 8.23
N PHE A 52 -10.15 -8.40 8.60
CA PHE A 52 -10.41 -7.12 7.92
C PHE A 52 -9.94 -7.11 6.45
N SER A 53 -9.12 -8.09 6.05
CA SER A 53 -8.78 -8.33 4.65
C SER A 53 -9.93 -8.97 3.85
N GLU A 54 -10.81 -9.73 4.51
CA GLU A 54 -11.97 -10.41 3.89
C GLU A 54 -13.33 -9.79 4.27
N LEU A 55 -13.36 -8.85 5.22
CA LEU A 55 -14.53 -8.01 5.49
C LEU A 55 -14.81 -7.03 4.35
N LYS A 56 -15.29 -7.56 3.23
CA LYS A 56 -16.17 -6.81 2.34
C LYS A 56 -17.56 -6.83 2.95
N LEU A 57 -17.83 -5.91 3.88
CA LEU A 57 -19.20 -5.58 4.21
C LEU A 57 -19.78 -4.84 3.00
N THR A 58 -20.58 -5.55 2.21
CA THR A 58 -21.44 -4.97 1.17
C THR A 58 -22.42 -4.02 1.86
N LEU A 59 -22.00 -2.76 2.07
CA LEU A 59 -22.82 -1.75 2.75
C LEU A 59 -24.12 -1.46 1.98
N GLN A 60 -24.18 -1.84 0.70
CA GLN A 60 -25.36 -1.81 -0.14
C GLN A 60 -25.24 -2.89 -1.22
N GLU A 61 -26.21 -3.81 -1.32
CA GLU A 61 -26.32 -4.68 -2.50
C GLU A 61 -26.42 -3.78 -3.73
N ALA A 62 -25.51 -3.98 -4.70
CA ALA A 62 -25.69 -3.39 -6.02
C ALA A 62 -26.92 -4.06 -6.63
N SER A 63 -28.08 -3.41 -6.54
CA SER A 63 -29.24 -3.81 -7.30
C SER A 63 -28.89 -3.60 -8.77
N VAL A 64 -28.59 -4.69 -9.46
CA VAL A 64 -28.49 -4.72 -10.92
C VAL A 64 -29.88 -4.40 -11.46
N ALA A 65 -30.07 -3.20 -11.99
CA ALA A 65 -31.19 -2.92 -12.87
C ALA A 65 -31.01 -3.72 -14.17
N GLU A 66 -32.10 -4.28 -14.69
CA GLU A 66 -32.15 -5.19 -15.86
C GLU A 66 -31.72 -4.56 -17.22
N ASP A 67 -31.04 -3.41 -17.21
CA ASP A 67 -30.62 -2.67 -18.41
C ASP A 67 -29.12 -2.29 -18.46
N GLY A 68 -28.28 -2.88 -17.60
CA GLY A 68 -26.83 -2.99 -17.85
C GLY A 68 -26.02 -1.69 -17.79
N ALA A 69 -26.51 -0.65 -17.10
CA ALA A 69 -25.73 0.55 -16.81
C ALA A 69 -25.59 0.76 -15.29
N GLU A 70 -24.35 0.79 -14.80
CA GLU A 70 -24.01 1.13 -13.42
C GLU A 70 -24.25 2.63 -13.19
N VAL A 71 -25.30 2.98 -12.44
CA VAL A 71 -25.48 4.32 -11.90
C VAL A 71 -24.93 4.38 -10.47
N ALA A 72 -23.74 4.96 -10.34
CA ALA A 72 -23.21 5.38 -9.05
C ALA A 72 -24.06 6.54 -8.50
N ALA A 73 -24.62 6.35 -7.30
CA ALA A 73 -25.20 7.43 -6.51
C ALA A 73 -24.09 8.23 -5.80
#